data_AF-A0A831Y4N2-F1
#
_entry.id   AF-A0A831Y4N2-F1
#
_cell.length_a   1.000
_cell.length_b   1.000
_cell.length_c   1.000
_cell.angle_alpha   90.00
_cell.angle_beta   90.00
_cell.angle_gamma   90.00
#
_symmetry.space_group_name_H-M   'P 1'
#
loop_
_entity.id
_entity.type
_entity.pdbx_description
1 polymer ?
#
loop_
_entity_poly.entity_id
_entity_poly.type
_entity_poly.pdbx_seq_one_letter_code
_entity_poly.pdbx_strand_id
1 'polypeptide(L)'
;MREAWPARAVVVLAGAALVSGCATGTRTARFGQLPGDQALVTLVVTTDRALVERECAAVPSLWPRYGCQLSWPVTTPPGATARAVKVVRYADRLPTPLTFEIDAHELCHAVAALQPIADPCHEGNDGLLNSVRR
;
A
#
# COMPACT_ATOMS: atom_id res chain seq x y z
N MET A 1 -57.01 -43.66 14.45
CA MET A 1 -56.16 -42.97 13.48
C MET A 1 -55.94 -41.57 14.00
N ARG A 2 -54.74 -41.27 14.51
CA ARG A 2 -54.40 -40.00 15.18
C ARG A 2 -53.46 -39.22 14.27
N GLU A 3 -53.90 -38.06 13.83
CA GLU A 3 -53.09 -37.07 13.15
C GLU A 3 -52.15 -36.39 14.16
N ALA A 4 -50.89 -36.21 13.79
CA ALA A 4 -49.94 -35.37 14.52
C ALA A 4 -49.26 -34.41 13.53
N TRP A 5 -49.46 -33.12 13.79
CA TRP A 5 -49.06 -31.97 12.98
C TRP A 5 -47.61 -31.50 13.26
N PRO A 6 -47.07 -30.59 12.41
CA PRO A 6 -45.65 -30.56 12.04
C PRO A 6 -44.75 -29.72 12.96
N ALA A 7 -43.44 -29.96 12.77
CA ALA A 7 -42.32 -29.31 13.44
C ALA A 7 -42.38 -27.78 13.40
N ARG A 8 -42.14 -27.16 14.56
CA ARG A 8 -41.98 -25.72 14.74
C ARG A 8 -40.71 -25.23 14.04
N ALA A 9 -40.84 -24.52 12.93
CA ALA A 9 -39.75 -23.74 12.35
C ALA A 9 -39.62 -22.42 13.12
N VAL A 10 -38.57 -22.29 13.93
CA VAL A 10 -38.17 -21.02 14.53
C VAL A 10 -37.38 -20.25 13.49
N VAL A 11 -37.96 -19.20 12.93
CA VAL A 11 -37.26 -18.26 12.05
C VAL A 11 -36.57 -17.21 12.93
N VAL A 12 -35.24 -17.30 13.05
CA VAL A 12 -34.42 -16.24 13.64
C VAL A 12 -34.05 -15.26 12.53
N LEU A 13 -34.75 -14.13 12.46
CA LEU A 13 -34.37 -12.99 11.63
C LEU A 13 -33.22 -12.24 12.32
N ALA A 14 -31.98 -12.59 11.98
CA ALA A 14 -30.81 -11.79 12.34
C ALA A 14 -30.75 -10.58 11.38
N GLY A 15 -31.13 -9.40 11.88
CA GLY A 15 -30.99 -8.14 11.16
C GLY A 15 -29.52 -7.79 10.97
N ALA A 16 -29.03 -7.91 9.74
CA ALA A 16 -27.72 -7.39 9.36
C ALA A 16 -27.80 -5.86 9.20
N ALA A 17 -27.43 -5.14 10.25
CA ALA A 17 -27.10 -3.72 10.13
C ALA A 17 -25.80 -3.60 9.33
N LEU A 18 -25.91 -3.35 8.02
CA LEU A 18 -24.78 -2.94 7.19
C LEU A 18 -24.39 -1.53 7.61
N VAL A 19 -23.40 -1.43 8.51
CA VAL A 19 -22.73 -0.16 8.77
C VAL A 19 -21.90 0.14 7.52
N SER A 20 -22.48 0.92 6.60
CA SER A 20 -21.76 1.50 5.46
C SER A 20 -20.80 2.58 5.98
N GLY A 21 -19.73 2.15 6.65
CA GLY A 21 -18.58 3.01 6.89
C GLY A 21 -18.05 3.45 5.53
N CYS A 22 -17.80 4.74 5.35
CA CYS A 22 -17.10 5.24 4.16
C CYS A 22 -15.80 4.43 4.03
N ALA A 23 -15.72 3.55 3.03
CA ALA A 23 -14.54 2.72 2.84
C ALA A 23 -13.37 3.65 2.52
N THR A 24 -12.49 3.86 3.50
CA THR A 24 -11.20 4.53 3.27
C THR A 24 -10.34 3.59 2.44
N GLY A 25 -9.82 4.11 1.32
CA GLY A 25 -9.01 3.34 0.40
C GLY A 25 -7.52 3.60 0.63
N THR A 26 -6.71 2.54 0.60
CA THR A 26 -5.25 2.65 0.58
C THR A 26 -4.68 1.72 -0.48
N ARG A 27 -3.70 2.22 -1.25
CA ARG A 27 -2.84 1.43 -2.11
C ARG A 27 -1.41 1.51 -1.61
N THR A 28 -0.76 0.36 -1.54
CA THR A 28 0.64 0.23 -1.12
C THR A 28 1.40 -0.60 -2.15
N ALA A 29 2.57 -0.12 -2.55
CA ALA A 29 3.50 -0.82 -3.43
C ALA A 29 4.90 -0.80 -2.81
N ARG A 30 5.67 -1.85 -3.10
CA ARG A 30 7.06 -2.02 -2.68
C ARG A 30 7.86 -2.45 -3.91
N PHE A 31 8.87 -1.68 -4.29
CA PHE A 31 9.69 -1.91 -5.49
C PHE A 31 11.17 -1.85 -5.15
N GLY A 32 11.98 -2.51 -5.98
CA GLY A 32 13.43 -2.61 -5.80
C GLY A 32 13.76 -3.51 -4.63
N GLN A 33 13.52 -4.82 -4.75
CA GLN A 33 13.69 -5.73 -3.62
C GLN A 33 15.16 -5.74 -3.16
N LEU A 34 15.35 -5.62 -1.86
CA LEU A 34 16.66 -5.59 -1.20
C LEU A 34 16.76 -6.75 -0.21
N PRO A 35 17.97 -7.11 0.26
CA PRO A 35 18.15 -8.16 1.26
C PRO A 35 17.31 -7.94 2.52
N GLY A 36 16.85 -9.04 3.11
CA GLY A 36 16.07 -9.03 4.36
C GLY A 36 14.67 -8.45 4.20
N ASP A 37 13.98 -8.78 3.10
CA ASP A 37 12.61 -8.34 2.79
C ASP A 37 12.42 -6.81 2.80
N GLN A 38 13.48 -6.09 2.46
CA GLN A 38 13.47 -4.65 2.29
C GLN A 38 13.11 -4.27 0.85
N ALA A 39 12.69 -3.03 0.66
CA ALA A 39 12.43 -2.46 -0.66
C ALA A 39 13.13 -1.12 -0.75
N LEU A 40 13.71 -0.81 -1.92
CA LEU A 40 14.29 0.48 -2.22
C LEU A 40 13.22 1.58 -2.14
N VAL A 41 12.01 1.28 -2.63
CA VAL A 41 10.88 2.20 -2.60
C VAL A 41 9.65 1.55 -2.00
N THR A 42 8.97 2.30 -1.13
CA THR A 42 7.60 2.02 -0.70
C THR A 42 6.72 3.23 -1.03
N LEU A 43 5.68 3.04 -1.82
CA LEU A 43 4.68 4.08 -2.12
C LEU A 43 3.37 3.73 -1.42
N VAL A 44 2.82 4.68 -0.66
CA VAL A 44 1.50 4.59 -0.03
C VAL A 44 0.65 5.76 -0.52
N VAL A 45 -0.47 5.47 -1.16
CA VAL A 45 -1.48 6.48 -1.53
C VAL A 45 -2.77 6.12 -0.83
N THR A 46 -3.32 7.06 -0.07
CA THR A 46 -4.48 6.81 0.79
C THR A 46 -5.49 7.95 0.75
N THR A 47 -6.76 7.62 0.97
CA THR A 47 -7.80 8.62 1.29
C THR A 47 -7.99 8.77 2.81
N ASP A 48 -7.24 8.02 3.63
CA ASP A 48 -7.28 8.09 5.09
C ASP A 48 -6.24 9.08 5.63
N ARG A 49 -6.70 10.24 6.10
CA ARG A 49 -5.83 11.25 6.73
C ARG A 49 -5.18 10.75 8.02
N ALA A 50 -5.84 9.86 8.77
CA ALA A 50 -5.27 9.32 10.00
C ALA A 50 -4.08 8.40 9.70
N LEU A 51 -4.08 7.68 8.58
CA LEU A 51 -2.93 6.92 8.11
C LEU A 51 -1.75 7.85 7.82
N VAL A 52 -1.98 8.96 7.11
CA VAL A 52 -0.94 9.94 6.81
C VAL A 52 -0.35 10.52 8.08
N GLU A 53 -1.17 10.93 9.06
CA GLU A 53 -0.66 11.49 10.31
C GLU A 53 0.18 10.49 11.11
N ARG A 54 -0.21 9.21 11.14
CA ARG A 54 0.59 8.15 11.81
C ARG A 54 1.91 7.90 11.09
N GLU A 55 1.86 7.70 9.77
CA GLU A 55 3.04 7.36 8.98
C GLU A 55 4.03 8.51 8.85
N CYS A 56 3.52 9.75 8.86
CA CYS A 56 4.33 10.96 8.72
C CYS A 56 4.65 11.64 10.06
N ALA A 57 4.38 10.97 11.19
CA ALA A 57 4.60 11.54 12.52
C ALA A 57 6.05 12.00 12.76
N ALA A 58 7.02 11.30 12.16
CA ALA A 58 8.44 11.61 12.28
C ALA A 58 8.89 12.85 11.47
N VAL A 59 8.03 13.39 10.59
CA VAL A 59 8.32 14.60 9.81
C VAL A 59 7.67 15.80 10.51
N PRO A 60 8.46 16.77 10.99
CA PRO A 60 7.93 18.00 11.59
C PRO A 60 7.06 18.76 10.58
N SER A 61 5.90 19.24 11.01
CA SER A 61 5.03 20.09 10.20
C SER A 61 4.30 21.07 11.09
N LEU A 62 4.19 22.32 10.62
CA LEU A 62 3.35 23.36 11.23
C LEU A 62 1.94 23.39 10.61
N TRP A 63 1.70 22.56 9.60
CA TRP A 63 0.47 22.50 8.82
C TRP A 63 -0.11 21.08 8.81
N PRO A 64 -1.40 20.91 8.49
CA PRO A 64 -1.97 19.57 8.31
C PRO A 64 -1.16 18.75 7.30
N ARG A 65 -0.87 17.49 7.62
CA ARG A 65 -0.05 16.65 6.74
C ARG A 65 -0.92 16.03 5.66
N TYR A 66 -0.46 16.17 4.42
CA TYR A 66 -1.02 15.48 3.26
C TYR A 66 -0.05 14.46 2.67
N GLY A 67 1.09 14.25 3.33
CA GLY A 67 2.08 13.29 2.93
C GLY A 67 3.43 13.56 3.56
N CYS A 68 4.36 12.66 3.27
CA CYS A 68 5.75 12.77 3.66
C CYS A 68 6.62 11.90 2.76
N GLN A 69 7.91 12.22 2.79
CA GLN A 69 8.95 11.34 2.32
C GLN A 69 9.86 11.02 3.50
N LEU A 70 10.02 9.73 3.77
CA LEU A 70 10.97 9.21 4.73
C LEU A 70 12.08 8.50 3.97
N SER A 71 13.29 8.51 4.52
CA SER A 71 14.36 7.67 4.00
C SER A 71 15.21 7.12 5.14
N TRP A 72 15.79 5.94 4.94
CA TRP A 72 16.75 5.34 5.88
C TRP A 72 17.84 4.59 5.12
N PRO A 73 19.02 4.37 5.74
CA PRO A 73 20.12 3.73 5.06
C PRO A 73 19.84 2.24 4.97
N VAL A 74 20.22 1.63 3.86
CA VAL A 74 20.06 0.19 3.63
C VAL A 74 21.34 -0.34 3.00
N THR A 75 21.65 -1.60 3.29
CA THR A 75 22.78 -2.29 2.68
C THR A 75 22.27 -3.06 1.47
N THR A 76 22.93 -2.86 0.35
CA THR A 76 22.66 -3.54 -0.92
C THR A 76 23.81 -4.48 -1.26
N PRO A 77 23.57 -5.64 -1.88
CA PRO A 77 24.65 -6.47 -2.40
C PRO A 77 25.40 -5.73 -3.53
N PRO A 78 26.74 -5.82 -3.62
CA PRO A 78 27.68 -6.64 -2.85
C PRO A 78 28.26 -5.94 -1.60
N GLY A 79 27.53 -5.03 -0.97
CA GLY A 79 27.94 -4.30 0.25
C GLY A 79 27.84 -2.79 0.16
N ALA A 80 27.28 -2.24 -0.93
CA ALA A 80 27.09 -0.81 -1.09
C ALA A 80 25.97 -0.29 -0.18
N THR A 81 26.11 0.94 0.29
CA THR A 81 25.07 1.63 1.05
C THR A 81 24.15 2.41 0.11
N ALA A 82 22.86 2.19 0.27
CA ALA A 82 21.81 2.90 -0.42
C ALA A 82 20.87 3.58 0.59
N ARG A 83 19.89 4.29 0.05
CA ARG A 83 18.83 4.99 0.74
C ARG A 83 17.51 4.41 0.25
N ALA A 84 16.86 3.64 1.11
CA ALA A 84 15.47 3.29 0.88
C ALA A 84 14.58 4.50 1.14
N VAL A 85 13.48 4.61 0.41
CA VAL A 85 12.54 5.73 0.46
C VAL A 85 11.13 5.21 0.68
N LYS A 86 10.41 5.81 1.63
CA LYS A 86 8.96 5.66 1.75
C LYS A 86 8.29 6.97 1.44
N VAL A 87 7.38 6.96 0.46
CA VAL A 87 6.54 8.10 0.11
C VAL A 87 5.12 7.79 0.54
N VAL A 88 4.54 8.66 1.35
CA VAL A 88 3.14 8.58 1.79
C VAL A 88 2.42 9.81 1.26
N ARG A 89 1.28 9.62 0.60
CA ARG A 89 0.49 10.70 0.02
C ARG A 89 -0.99 10.49 0.33
N TYR A 90 -1.62 11.55 0.82
CA TYR A 90 -3.06 11.68 0.79
C TYR A 90 -3.51 11.95 -0.66
N ALA A 91 -4.64 11.38 -1.05
CA ALA A 91 -5.34 11.75 -2.26
C ALA A 91 -6.85 11.80 -1.97
N ASP A 92 -7.56 12.75 -2.57
CA ASP A 92 -9.03 12.80 -2.46
C ASP A 92 -9.72 11.62 -3.14
N ARG A 93 -9.02 10.99 -4.10
CA ARG A 93 -9.42 9.73 -4.75
C ARG A 93 -8.20 8.87 -5.00
N LEU A 94 -8.35 7.55 -4.85
CA LEU A 94 -7.27 6.64 -5.18
C LEU A 94 -6.98 6.65 -6.69
N PRO A 95 -5.70 6.58 -7.09
CA PRO A 95 -5.35 6.30 -8.47
C PRO A 95 -5.91 4.94 -8.90
N THR A 96 -6.09 4.78 -10.21
CA THR A 96 -6.37 3.46 -10.78
C THR A 96 -5.25 2.48 -10.39
N PRO A 97 -5.54 1.17 -10.27
CA PRO A 97 -4.50 0.19 -9.97
C PRO A 97 -3.28 0.31 -10.90
N LEU A 98 -3.51 0.48 -12.21
CA LEU A 98 -2.43 0.57 -13.19
C LEU A 98 -1.60 1.84 -13.02
N THR A 99 -2.24 3.00 -12.87
CA THR A 99 -1.51 4.26 -12.65
C THR A 99 -0.68 4.20 -11.37
N PHE A 100 -1.24 3.62 -10.29
CA PHE A 100 -0.51 3.43 -9.04
C PHE A 100 0.74 2.56 -9.21
N GLU A 101 0.63 1.49 -9.99
CA GLU A 101 1.73 0.57 -10.24
C GLU A 101 2.83 1.22 -11.08
N ILE A 102 2.47 1.95 -12.14
CA ILE A 102 3.40 2.74 -12.95
C ILE A 102 4.13 3.76 -12.08
N ASP A 103 3.39 4.56 -11.29
CA ASP A 103 3.99 5.58 -10.43
C ASP A 103 4.99 4.99 -9.44
N ALA A 104 4.67 3.82 -8.87
CA ALA A 104 5.58 3.13 -7.94
C ALA A 104 6.83 2.57 -8.64
N HIS A 105 6.68 2.05 -9.86
CA HIS A 105 7.77 1.53 -10.68
C HIS A 105 8.72 2.65 -11.12
N GLU A 106 8.20 3.73 -11.67
CA GLU A 106 9.02 4.88 -12.11
C GLU A 106 9.67 5.60 -10.92
N LEU A 107 9.00 5.63 -9.76
CA LEU A 107 9.60 6.14 -8.53
C LEU A 107 10.81 5.28 -8.11
N CYS A 108 10.74 3.96 -8.29
CA CYS A 108 11.89 3.09 -8.03
C CYS A 108 13.08 3.46 -8.93
N HIS A 109 12.86 3.62 -10.24
CA HIS A 109 13.92 4.04 -11.16
C HIS A 109 14.51 5.40 -10.81
N ALA A 110 13.66 6.38 -10.47
CA ALA A 110 14.12 7.70 -10.05
C ALA A 110 14.99 7.62 -8.78
N VAL A 111 14.63 6.78 -7.81
CA VAL A 111 15.42 6.58 -6.58
C VAL A 111 16.70 5.81 -6.84
N ALA A 112 16.68 4.79 -7.70
CA ALA A 112 17.86 3.99 -8.06
C ALA A 112 18.88 4.82 -8.85
N ALA A 113 18.44 5.64 -9.82
CA ALA A 113 19.31 6.47 -10.66
C ALA A 113 20.12 7.51 -9.88
N LEU A 114 19.70 7.86 -8.66
CA LEU A 114 20.40 8.80 -7.78
C LEU A 114 21.44 8.12 -6.89
N GLN A 115 21.65 6.82 -7.03
CA GLN A 115 22.44 6.01 -6.09
C GLN A 115 23.43 5.11 -6.84
N PRO A 116 24.58 4.78 -6.23
CA PRO A 116 25.58 3.92 -6.85
C PRO A 116 25.22 2.43 -6.68
N ILE A 117 24.04 2.03 -7.15
CA ILE A 117 23.53 0.65 -7.07
C ILE A 117 23.11 0.15 -8.45
N ALA A 118 23.11 -1.17 -8.64
CA ALA A 118 22.45 -1.78 -9.79
C ALA A 118 20.93 -1.52 -9.71
N ASP A 119 20.25 -1.48 -10.86
CA ASP A 119 18.81 -1.26 -10.93
C ASP A 119 18.06 -2.47 -10.32
N PRO A 120 17.48 -2.33 -9.11
CA PRO A 120 16.77 -3.45 -8.49
C PRO A 120 15.29 -3.48 -8.92
N CYS A 121 14.82 -2.49 -9.69
CA CYS A 121 13.40 -2.25 -9.95
C CYS A 121 12.77 -3.26 -10.92
N HIS A 122 13.60 -4.04 -11.63
CA HIS A 122 13.18 -5.12 -12.52
C HIS A 122 13.43 -6.53 -11.95
N GLU A 123 14.09 -6.64 -10.80
CA GLU A 123 14.38 -7.94 -10.20
C GLU A 123 13.08 -8.61 -9.71
N GLY A 124 12.74 -9.78 -10.25
CA GLY A 124 11.62 -10.62 -9.80
C GLY A 124 10.30 -10.51 -10.57
N ASN A 125 10.11 -9.49 -11.43
CA ASN A 125 8.97 -9.44 -12.36
C ASN A 125 9.32 -8.97 -13.80
N ASP A 126 10.60 -8.79 -14.14
CA ASP A 126 11.07 -8.26 -15.44
C ASP A 126 10.46 -6.89 -15.83
N GLY A 127 10.00 -6.10 -14.86
CA GLY A 127 9.27 -4.84 -15.10
C GLY A 127 7.81 -5.02 -15.54
N LEU A 128 7.23 -6.22 -15.42
CA LEU A 128 5.85 -6.50 -15.81
C LEU A 128 4.86 -6.03 -14.73
N LEU A 129 4.05 -5.03 -15.08
CA LEU A 129 2.95 -4.55 -14.25
C LEU A 129 1.81 -5.59 -14.24
N ASN A 130 1.61 -6.28 -13.13
CA ASN A 130 0.59 -7.33 -12.99
C ASN A 130 -0.79 -6.70 -12.70
N SER A 131 -1.38 -6.10 -13.74
CA SER A 131 -2.74 -5.56 -13.69
C SER A 131 -3.82 -6.67 -13.73
N VAL A 132 -3.82 -7.59 -12.77
CA VAL A 132 -4.86 -8.61 -12.69
C VAL A 132 -6.12 -7.99 -12.08
N ARG A 133 -7.11 -7.69 -12.93
CA ARG A 133 -8.48 -7.33 -12.50
C ARG A 133 -9.04 -8.46 -11.63
N ARG A 134 -9.44 -8.16 -10.39
CA ARG A 134 -10.41 -8.95 -9.64
C ARG A 134 -11.69 -8.16 -9.53
#